data_AF-A0A951SZ08-F1
#
_entry.id   AF-A0A951SZ08-F1
#
_cell.length_a   1.000
_cell.length_b   1.000
_cell.length_c   1.000
_cell.angle_alpha   90.00
_cell.angle_beta   90.00
_cell.angle_gamma   90.00
#
_symmetry.space_group_name_H-M   'P 1'
#
loop_
_entity.id
_entity.type
_entity.pdbx_description
1 polymer ?
#
loop_
_entity_poly.entity_id
_entity_poly.type
_entity_poly.pdbx_seq_one_letter_code
_entity_poly.pdbx_strand_id
1 'polypeptide(L)'
;MSKSQIETSDGEKREINGYKPRGPKPGTKFFKPGSKFLNLPPRVDLRKYMTTIEDQDQLNSCSANAAAGAFEYLIKRNQEVDFDVSRMFLYYNAREIDDSIDEDEGTYISSVIESLNKLGGCSEETWPYNIEAYAKKPDSDSYEEAKKLRIDDYFAIEVNLDQWKQALAEGYPIIFGLNLYDSFESQRKPGVIPNPTKIDINRSEHASHAMLCVGYSDTDRVFIVRNSWGKKWGDKGYCYISYNYMMDSDQNMGDSWVIRQVSEIEDYDDSWEDDSSITGDYDTELAEMSDEDYQEMLDAMGDYPLEIRIAHIILTVAAADGDIHDKEIEELYSYLETTLEKLGVKRSAEKLLIKSIDLIGNDELFEESVTLLNDYLSDELLA
;
A
#
# COMPACT_ATOMS: atom_id res chain seq x y z
N MET A 1 11.61 -11.43 -12.63
CA MET A 1 10.66 -12.41 -12.05
C MET A 1 9.80 -11.64 -11.07
N SER A 2 8.50 -11.94 -10.93
CA SER A 2 7.65 -11.27 -9.92
C SER A 2 8.21 -11.54 -8.52
N LYS A 3 8.27 -10.50 -7.67
CA LYS A 3 8.64 -10.69 -6.27
C LYS A 3 7.46 -11.29 -5.52
N SER A 4 7.73 -12.34 -4.74
CA SER A 4 6.71 -12.98 -3.92
C SER A 4 6.54 -12.32 -2.55
N GLN A 5 7.57 -11.62 -2.07
CA GLN A 5 7.61 -11.00 -0.75
C GLN A 5 8.18 -9.59 -0.80
N ILE A 6 7.66 -8.70 0.05
CA ILE A 6 8.28 -7.42 0.40
C ILE A 6 8.63 -7.42 1.88
N GLU A 7 9.79 -6.85 2.22
CA GLU A 7 10.12 -6.55 3.61
C GLU A 7 9.59 -5.15 3.94
N THR A 8 8.64 -5.07 4.86
CA THR A 8 7.97 -3.83 5.22
C THR A 8 8.82 -2.99 6.18
N SER A 9 8.50 -1.71 6.30
CA SER A 9 9.19 -0.74 7.15
C SER A 9 9.06 -1.03 8.65
N ASP A 10 8.06 -1.81 9.05
CA ASP A 10 7.94 -2.36 10.41
C ASP A 10 8.74 -3.67 10.63
N GLY A 11 9.47 -4.13 9.62
CA GLY A 11 10.39 -5.28 9.72
C GLY A 11 9.75 -6.65 9.46
N GLU A 12 8.45 -6.69 9.15
CA GLU A 12 7.73 -7.89 8.74
C GLU A 12 8.10 -8.25 7.29
N LYS A 13 7.97 -9.54 6.93
CA LYS A 13 7.98 -9.96 5.52
C LYS A 13 6.54 -10.28 5.15
N ARG A 14 6.03 -9.72 4.06
CA ARG A 14 4.65 -9.92 3.62
C ARG A 14 4.64 -10.60 2.26
N GLU A 15 3.84 -11.66 2.15
CA GLU A 15 3.48 -12.25 0.85
C GLU A 15 2.57 -11.28 0.08
N ILE A 16 2.93 -11.03 -1.18
CA ILE A 16 2.28 -10.02 -2.04
C ILE A 16 1.94 -10.60 -3.41
N ASN A 17 1.47 -11.86 -3.40
CA ASN A 17 0.93 -12.56 -4.56
C ASN A 17 -0.60 -12.61 -4.55
N GLY A 18 -1.24 -11.87 -3.63
CA GLY A 18 -2.69 -11.95 -3.39
C GLY A 18 -3.58 -11.35 -4.47
N TYR A 19 -3.03 -10.48 -5.30
CA TYR A 19 -3.75 -9.83 -6.36
C TYR A 19 -3.29 -10.36 -7.71
N LYS A 20 -4.25 -10.95 -8.44
CA LYS A 20 -4.07 -11.36 -9.83
C LYS A 20 -4.66 -10.27 -10.74
N PRO A 21 -3.84 -9.63 -11.61
CA PRO A 21 -4.36 -8.60 -12.50
C PRO A 21 -5.36 -9.16 -13.51
N ARG A 22 -6.57 -8.56 -13.57
CA ARG A 22 -7.56 -8.87 -14.59
C ARG A 22 -8.43 -7.65 -14.87
N GLY A 23 -8.12 -7.00 -15.99
CA GLY A 23 -8.94 -5.92 -16.50
C GLY A 23 -10.41 -6.33 -16.76
N PRO A 24 -11.32 -5.35 -16.91
CA PRO A 24 -12.74 -5.57 -17.09
C PRO A 24 -13.07 -6.50 -18.28
N LYS A 25 -13.96 -7.49 -18.05
CA LYS A 25 -14.47 -8.36 -19.11
C LYS A 25 -15.32 -7.57 -20.14
N PRO A 26 -15.43 -8.04 -21.40
CA PRO A 26 -16.35 -7.44 -22.36
C PRO A 26 -17.78 -7.38 -21.82
N GLY A 27 -18.41 -6.21 -21.88
CA GLY A 27 -19.76 -5.97 -21.36
C GLY A 27 -19.83 -5.49 -19.91
N THR A 28 -18.68 -5.37 -19.21
CA THR A 28 -18.63 -4.69 -17.91
C THR A 28 -19.14 -3.26 -18.02
N LYS A 29 -19.99 -2.85 -17.08
CA LYS A 29 -20.41 -1.44 -16.96
C LYS A 29 -19.26 -0.62 -16.41
N PHE A 30 -19.01 0.53 -17.02
CA PHE A 30 -18.07 1.51 -16.51
C PHE A 30 -18.77 2.57 -15.68
N PHE A 31 -18.10 3.03 -14.64
CA PHE A 31 -18.52 4.12 -13.79
C PHE A 31 -18.64 5.36 -14.68
N LYS A 32 -19.75 6.06 -14.54
CA LYS A 32 -19.95 7.33 -15.22
C LYS A 32 -20.06 8.40 -14.16
N PRO A 33 -19.08 9.33 -14.10
CA PRO A 33 -19.20 10.58 -13.36
C PRO A 33 -20.61 11.15 -13.44
N GLY A 34 -21.23 11.38 -12.28
CA GLY A 34 -22.42 12.20 -12.22
C GLY A 34 -22.07 13.64 -12.60
N SER A 35 -23.01 14.36 -13.21
CA SER A 35 -22.85 15.78 -13.52
C SER A 35 -23.05 16.69 -12.29
N LYS A 36 -22.92 16.12 -11.09
CA LYS A 36 -23.40 16.70 -9.84
C LYS A 36 -22.47 17.78 -9.30
N PHE A 37 -21.17 17.61 -9.51
CA PHE A 37 -20.15 18.55 -9.08
C PHE A 37 -19.54 19.22 -10.33
N LEU A 38 -19.79 20.52 -10.49
CA LEU A 38 -19.20 21.32 -11.58
C LEU A 38 -17.73 21.64 -11.33
N ASN A 39 -17.36 21.80 -10.06
CA ASN A 39 -15.99 21.93 -9.57
C ASN A 39 -15.81 20.93 -8.43
N LEU A 40 -14.75 20.15 -8.49
CA LEU A 40 -14.38 19.23 -7.43
C LEU A 40 -13.70 20.00 -6.28
N PRO A 41 -13.89 19.59 -5.01
CA PRO A 41 -13.13 20.15 -3.91
C PRO A 41 -11.63 19.85 -4.09
N PRO A 42 -10.72 20.67 -3.53
CA PRO A 42 -9.29 20.40 -3.58
C PRO A 42 -8.91 19.14 -2.77
N ARG A 43 -9.76 18.71 -1.83
CA ARG A 43 -9.52 17.56 -0.97
C ARG A 43 -10.81 16.80 -0.67
N VAL A 44 -10.73 15.48 -0.70
CA VAL A 44 -11.77 14.55 -0.21
C VAL A 44 -11.11 13.54 0.69
N ASP A 45 -11.67 13.34 1.89
CA ASP A 45 -11.21 12.34 2.85
C ASP A 45 -12.38 11.49 3.38
N LEU A 46 -12.47 10.24 2.91
CA LEU A 46 -13.55 9.32 3.28
C LEU A 46 -13.23 8.52 4.55
N ARG A 47 -12.07 8.74 5.21
CA ARG A 47 -11.61 7.93 6.37
C ARG A 47 -12.57 7.98 7.56
N LYS A 48 -13.37 9.05 7.70
CA LYS A 48 -14.42 9.18 8.73
C LYS A 48 -15.38 7.98 8.77
N TYR A 49 -15.66 7.39 7.62
CA TYR A 49 -16.56 6.23 7.48
C TYR A 49 -15.81 4.92 7.22
N MET A 50 -14.49 4.90 7.34
CA MET A 50 -13.72 3.67 7.31
C MET A 50 -13.77 2.98 8.68
N THR A 51 -13.67 1.66 8.65
CA THR A 51 -13.52 0.79 9.83
C THR A 51 -12.05 0.70 10.25
N THR A 52 -11.78 -0.07 11.29
CA THR A 52 -10.41 -0.39 11.74
C THR A 52 -9.59 -0.98 10.60
N ILE A 53 -8.31 -0.61 10.45
CA ILE A 53 -7.42 -1.23 9.45
C ILE A 53 -7.22 -2.71 9.77
N GLU A 54 -7.39 -3.51 8.72
CA GLU A 54 -7.17 -4.95 8.74
C GLU A 54 -5.70 -5.32 8.55
N ASP A 55 -5.32 -6.49 9.07
CA ASP A 55 -4.03 -7.12 8.80
C ASP A 55 -4.28 -8.46 8.08
N GLN A 56 -3.78 -8.59 6.86
CA GLN A 56 -3.91 -9.81 6.07
C GLN A 56 -2.94 -10.94 6.48
N ASP A 57 -2.01 -10.65 7.40
CA ASP A 57 -0.93 -11.56 7.83
C ASP A 57 -0.07 -12.03 6.64
N GLN A 58 0.14 -13.34 6.51
CA GLN A 58 0.88 -13.98 5.43
C GLN A 58 -0.03 -14.53 4.31
N LEU A 59 -1.33 -14.25 4.39
CA LEU A 59 -2.29 -14.77 3.41
C LEU A 59 -2.31 -13.87 2.18
N ASN A 60 -2.37 -14.49 1.00
CA ASN A 60 -2.48 -13.80 -0.29
C ASN A 60 -3.92 -13.25 -0.54
N SER A 61 -4.49 -12.55 0.44
CA SER A 61 -5.91 -12.15 0.47
C SER A 61 -6.16 -10.66 0.23
N CYS A 62 -5.20 -9.90 -0.32
CA CYS A 62 -5.32 -8.44 -0.46
C CYS A 62 -6.55 -7.98 -1.25
N SER A 63 -6.91 -8.68 -2.35
CA SER A 63 -8.14 -8.42 -3.11
C SER A 63 -9.40 -8.51 -2.23
N ALA A 64 -9.44 -9.46 -1.29
CA ALA A 64 -10.55 -9.62 -0.34
C ALA A 64 -10.55 -8.53 0.74
N ASN A 65 -9.37 -8.13 1.24
CA ASN A 65 -9.25 -7.06 2.24
C ASN A 65 -9.65 -5.70 1.68
N ALA A 66 -9.25 -5.38 0.44
CA ALA A 66 -9.61 -4.12 -0.21
C ALA A 66 -11.13 -4.04 -0.46
N ALA A 67 -11.74 -5.13 -0.93
CA ALA A 67 -13.19 -5.20 -1.11
C ALA A 67 -13.97 -5.19 0.21
N ALA A 68 -13.43 -5.83 1.26
CA ALA A 68 -13.98 -5.79 2.61
C ALA A 68 -14.07 -4.34 3.11
N GLY A 69 -12.97 -3.59 3.07
CA GLY A 69 -12.95 -2.19 3.49
C GLY A 69 -13.95 -1.32 2.71
N ALA A 70 -14.11 -1.55 1.41
CA ALA A 70 -15.12 -0.84 0.60
C ALA A 70 -16.55 -1.20 1.02
N PHE A 71 -16.81 -2.47 1.34
CA PHE A 71 -18.12 -2.96 1.71
C PHE A 71 -18.54 -2.48 3.10
N GLU A 72 -17.63 -2.57 4.06
CA GLU A 72 -17.82 -2.05 5.42
C GLU A 72 -18.03 -0.54 5.43
N TYR A 73 -17.28 0.18 4.60
CA TYR A 73 -17.50 1.61 4.39
C TYR A 73 -18.93 1.92 3.95
N LEU A 74 -19.46 1.16 2.97
CA LEU A 74 -20.83 1.38 2.50
C LEU A 74 -21.85 1.11 3.62
N ILE A 75 -21.66 0.04 4.41
CA ILE A 75 -22.54 -0.27 5.54
C ILE A 75 -22.49 0.85 6.57
N LYS A 76 -21.29 1.24 7.00
CA LYS A 76 -21.09 2.31 7.98
C LYS A 76 -21.64 3.64 7.51
N ARG A 77 -21.45 3.98 6.24
CA ARG A 77 -21.95 5.22 5.65
C ARG A 77 -23.47 5.24 5.53
N ASN A 78 -24.11 4.12 5.20
CA ASN A 78 -25.56 4.05 4.97
C ASN A 78 -26.36 3.81 6.25
N GLN A 79 -25.78 3.11 7.24
CA GLN A 79 -26.49 2.62 8.41
C GLN A 79 -25.92 3.15 9.73
N GLU A 80 -24.81 3.89 9.70
CA GLU A 80 -24.09 4.39 10.89
C GLU A 80 -23.68 3.31 11.89
N VAL A 81 -23.49 2.08 11.41
CA VAL A 81 -23.00 0.95 12.21
C VAL A 81 -21.67 0.44 11.68
N ASP A 82 -20.74 0.14 12.60
CA ASP A 82 -19.55 -0.62 12.23
C ASP A 82 -19.97 -2.06 11.93
N PHE A 83 -19.48 -2.59 10.81
CA PHE A 83 -19.61 -3.98 10.43
C PHE A 83 -18.22 -4.47 10.03
N ASP A 84 -17.85 -5.64 10.50
CA ASP A 84 -16.58 -6.31 10.23
C ASP A 84 -16.89 -7.54 9.38
N VAL A 85 -16.60 -7.46 8.08
CA VAL A 85 -16.98 -8.49 7.10
C VAL A 85 -15.90 -9.57 7.04
N SER A 86 -16.32 -10.84 7.02
CA SER A 86 -15.39 -11.96 6.95
C SER A 86 -14.58 -11.92 5.66
N ARG A 87 -13.29 -11.59 5.78
CA ARG A 87 -12.35 -11.57 4.66
C ARG A 87 -12.09 -12.97 4.12
N MET A 88 -12.11 -13.96 5.01
CA MET A 88 -11.99 -15.38 4.67
C MET A 88 -13.17 -15.89 3.83
N PHE A 89 -14.40 -15.43 4.14
CA PHE A 89 -15.58 -15.75 3.34
C PHE A 89 -15.45 -15.16 1.93
N LEU A 90 -15.06 -13.89 1.83
CA LEU A 90 -14.85 -13.22 0.54
C LEU A 90 -13.75 -13.92 -0.28
N TYR A 91 -12.62 -14.22 0.36
CA TYR A 91 -11.47 -14.83 -0.30
C TYR A 91 -11.74 -16.25 -0.79
N TYR A 92 -12.39 -17.10 0.03
CA TYR A 92 -12.76 -18.45 -0.36
C TYR A 92 -13.69 -18.46 -1.57
N ASN A 93 -14.79 -17.67 -1.52
CA ASN A 93 -15.79 -17.68 -2.59
C ASN A 93 -15.26 -17.07 -3.90
N ALA A 94 -14.36 -16.09 -3.81
CA ALA A 94 -13.68 -15.56 -5.00
C ALA A 94 -12.82 -16.65 -5.68
N ARG A 95 -12.03 -17.41 -4.90
CA ARG A 95 -11.26 -18.55 -5.44
C ARG A 95 -12.13 -19.72 -5.87
N GLU A 96 -13.33 -19.91 -5.29
CA GLU A 96 -14.31 -20.88 -5.79
C GLU A 96 -14.84 -20.47 -7.18
N ILE A 97 -15.02 -19.17 -7.46
CA ILE A 97 -15.35 -18.66 -8.80
C ILE A 97 -14.21 -18.89 -9.80
N ASP A 98 -12.97 -18.80 -9.34
CA ASP A 98 -11.77 -18.96 -10.18
C ASP A 98 -11.25 -20.40 -10.27
N ASP A 99 -11.96 -21.39 -9.68
CA ASP A 99 -11.55 -22.79 -9.59
C ASP A 99 -10.15 -23.00 -8.95
N SER A 100 -9.81 -22.20 -7.93
CA SER A 100 -8.46 -22.12 -7.33
C SER A 100 -8.42 -22.20 -5.80
N ILE A 101 -9.33 -22.95 -5.18
CA ILE A 101 -9.47 -23.01 -3.70
C ILE A 101 -8.34 -23.76 -2.99
N ASP A 102 -7.65 -24.66 -3.68
CA ASP A 102 -6.67 -25.58 -3.10
C ASP A 102 -5.31 -24.92 -2.80
N GLU A 103 -5.04 -23.74 -3.38
CA GLU A 103 -3.78 -23.01 -3.23
C GLU A 103 -4.02 -21.57 -2.79
N ASP A 104 -3.09 -21.03 -1.99
CA ASP A 104 -3.08 -19.62 -1.57
C ASP A 104 -2.33 -18.75 -2.59
N GLU A 105 -2.87 -18.66 -3.79
CA GLU A 105 -2.25 -17.97 -4.93
C GLU A 105 -2.89 -16.62 -5.24
N GLY A 106 -3.74 -16.10 -4.35
CA GLY A 106 -4.49 -14.87 -4.58
C GLY A 106 -5.73 -15.04 -5.44
N THR A 107 -6.38 -13.92 -5.74
CA THR A 107 -7.59 -13.87 -6.57
C THR A 107 -7.72 -12.51 -7.25
N TYR A 108 -8.71 -12.38 -8.13
CA TYR A 108 -8.99 -11.19 -8.90
C TYR A 108 -10.00 -10.30 -8.17
N ILE A 109 -9.79 -8.99 -8.18
CA ILE A 109 -10.71 -8.01 -7.58
C ILE A 109 -12.13 -8.24 -8.10
N SER A 110 -12.28 -8.47 -9.41
CA SER A 110 -13.57 -8.75 -10.04
C SER A 110 -14.29 -9.98 -9.47
N SER A 111 -13.55 -11.04 -9.09
CA SER A 111 -14.14 -12.28 -8.56
C SER A 111 -14.66 -12.06 -7.13
N VAL A 112 -13.94 -11.26 -6.33
CA VAL A 112 -14.38 -10.86 -4.99
C VAL A 112 -15.66 -10.01 -5.07
N ILE A 113 -15.70 -9.03 -5.97
CA ILE A 113 -16.87 -8.18 -6.19
C ILE A 113 -18.07 -9.00 -6.71
N GLU A 114 -17.83 -9.93 -7.63
CA GLU A 114 -18.87 -10.84 -8.14
C GLU A 114 -19.44 -11.73 -7.02
N SER A 115 -18.59 -12.22 -6.11
CA SER A 115 -18.99 -12.95 -4.90
C SER A 115 -19.86 -12.08 -3.98
N LEU A 116 -19.43 -10.85 -3.68
CA LEU A 116 -20.21 -9.89 -2.87
C LEU A 116 -21.60 -9.60 -3.47
N ASN A 117 -21.71 -9.50 -4.80
CA ASN A 117 -22.99 -9.25 -5.46
C ASN A 117 -23.92 -10.47 -5.44
N LYS A 118 -23.37 -11.67 -5.67
CA LYS A 118 -24.16 -12.91 -5.76
C LYS A 118 -24.51 -13.52 -4.41
N LEU A 119 -23.56 -13.49 -3.48
CA LEU A 119 -23.61 -14.21 -2.20
C LEU A 119 -23.80 -13.24 -1.05
N GLY A 120 -23.08 -12.11 -1.08
CA GLY A 120 -22.99 -11.12 -0.01
C GLY A 120 -21.76 -11.33 0.86
N GLY A 121 -21.76 -10.77 2.06
CA GLY A 121 -20.70 -10.96 3.06
C GLY A 121 -21.27 -11.21 4.45
N CYS A 122 -20.80 -12.26 5.13
CA CYS A 122 -21.11 -12.49 6.55
C CYS A 122 -20.13 -11.73 7.44
N SER A 123 -20.44 -11.62 8.73
CA SER A 123 -19.50 -11.03 9.68
C SER A 123 -18.26 -11.91 9.90
N GLU A 124 -17.15 -11.28 10.26
CA GLU A 124 -15.92 -11.97 10.68
C GLU A 124 -16.13 -12.73 12.01
N GLU A 125 -17.14 -12.38 12.83
CA GLU A 125 -17.55 -13.20 13.99
C GLU A 125 -18.09 -14.57 13.56
N THR A 126 -18.92 -14.61 12.52
CA THR A 126 -19.49 -15.86 11.99
C THR A 126 -18.47 -16.71 11.26
N TRP A 127 -17.58 -16.10 10.49
CA TRP A 127 -16.49 -16.79 9.82
C TRP A 127 -15.13 -16.09 10.08
N PRO A 128 -14.42 -16.48 11.16
CA PRO A 128 -13.22 -15.78 11.63
C PRO A 128 -12.04 -15.78 10.66
N TYR A 129 -11.23 -14.73 10.75
CA TYR A 129 -9.94 -14.66 10.07
C TYR A 129 -9.00 -15.73 10.65
N ASN A 130 -8.70 -16.76 9.85
CA ASN A 130 -7.76 -17.81 10.19
C ASN A 130 -7.01 -18.24 8.93
N ILE A 131 -5.77 -17.78 8.80
CA ILE A 131 -4.95 -18.03 7.61
C ILE A 131 -4.73 -19.52 7.32
N GLU A 132 -4.76 -20.40 8.32
CA GLU A 132 -4.61 -21.86 8.11
C GLU A 132 -5.85 -22.51 7.48
N ALA A 133 -7.00 -21.83 7.56
CA ALA A 133 -8.28 -22.32 7.07
C ALA A 133 -8.66 -21.77 5.69
N TYR A 134 -7.71 -21.24 4.92
CA TYR A 134 -8.00 -20.56 3.64
C TYR A 134 -8.74 -21.46 2.65
N ALA A 135 -8.43 -22.76 2.59
CA ALA A 135 -9.09 -23.71 1.71
C ALA A 135 -10.40 -24.29 2.29
N LYS A 136 -10.77 -23.94 3.52
CA LYS A 136 -11.97 -24.46 4.18
C LYS A 136 -13.20 -23.71 3.70
N LYS A 137 -14.18 -24.45 3.17
CA LYS A 137 -15.48 -23.89 2.80
C LYS A 137 -16.20 -23.29 4.02
N PRO A 138 -16.73 -22.06 3.93
CA PRO A 138 -17.62 -21.50 4.94
C PRO A 138 -18.81 -22.40 5.23
N ASP A 139 -19.31 -22.35 6.47
CA ASP A 139 -20.49 -23.13 6.86
C ASP A 139 -21.80 -22.51 6.35
N SER A 140 -22.90 -23.25 6.50
CA SER A 140 -24.21 -22.81 6.03
C SER A 140 -24.68 -21.50 6.67
N ASP A 141 -24.33 -21.28 7.94
CA ASP A 141 -24.77 -20.12 8.70
C ASP A 141 -24.12 -18.85 8.14
N SER A 142 -22.85 -18.95 7.75
CA SER A 142 -22.12 -17.90 7.02
C SER A 142 -22.86 -17.48 5.73
N TYR A 143 -23.30 -18.45 4.92
CA TYR A 143 -24.04 -18.13 3.68
C TYR A 143 -25.44 -17.56 3.95
N GLU A 144 -26.14 -18.00 5.00
CA GLU A 144 -27.45 -17.45 5.35
C GLU A 144 -27.38 -16.02 5.89
N GLU A 145 -26.31 -15.67 6.60
CA GLU A 145 -26.03 -14.29 6.98
C GLU A 145 -25.67 -13.44 5.78
N ALA A 146 -24.72 -13.89 4.94
CA ALA A 146 -24.23 -13.16 3.77
C ALA A 146 -25.36 -12.74 2.83
N LYS A 147 -26.37 -13.59 2.61
CA LYS A 147 -27.52 -13.29 1.74
C LYS A 147 -28.27 -12.00 2.11
N LYS A 148 -28.18 -11.56 3.36
CA LYS A 148 -28.85 -10.35 3.87
C LYS A 148 -28.06 -9.07 3.59
N LEU A 149 -26.77 -9.21 3.24
CA LEU A 149 -25.82 -8.12 3.10
C LEU A 149 -25.09 -8.25 1.75
N ARG A 150 -25.71 -7.73 0.69
CA ARG A 150 -25.17 -7.74 -0.67
C ARG A 150 -24.88 -6.34 -1.17
N ILE A 151 -23.99 -6.25 -2.14
CA ILE A 151 -23.89 -5.05 -2.99
C ILE A 151 -24.91 -5.16 -4.12
N ASP A 152 -25.44 -4.02 -4.56
CA ASP A 152 -26.49 -3.97 -5.57
C ASP A 152 -25.93 -3.84 -7.00
N ASP A 153 -24.90 -3.02 -7.18
CA ASP A 153 -24.24 -2.82 -8.47
C ASP A 153 -22.74 -2.58 -8.27
N TYR A 154 -21.99 -2.77 -9.34
CA TYR A 154 -20.56 -2.52 -9.38
C TYR A 154 -20.13 -2.07 -10.77
N PHE A 155 -19.08 -1.28 -10.84
CA PHE A 155 -18.62 -0.64 -12.05
C PHE A 155 -17.11 -0.66 -12.12
N ALA A 156 -16.54 -0.98 -13.28
CA ALA A 156 -15.14 -0.67 -13.54
C ALA A 156 -14.96 0.85 -13.66
N ILE A 157 -13.81 1.40 -13.28
CA ILE A 157 -13.48 2.81 -13.47
C ILE A 157 -12.19 2.92 -14.27
N GLU A 158 -12.16 3.84 -15.24
CA GLU A 158 -10.96 4.06 -16.04
C GLU A 158 -9.85 4.69 -15.20
N VAL A 159 -8.60 4.40 -15.52
CA VAL A 159 -7.43 5.05 -14.92
C VAL A 159 -7.36 6.47 -15.45
N ASN A 160 -8.11 7.35 -14.81
CA ASN A 160 -8.27 8.74 -15.18
C ASN A 160 -8.49 9.59 -13.92
N LEU A 161 -7.63 10.60 -13.75
CA LEU A 161 -7.60 11.41 -12.54
C LEU A 161 -8.94 12.06 -12.24
N ASP A 162 -9.59 12.66 -13.24
CA ASP A 162 -10.87 13.34 -13.05
C ASP A 162 -11.99 12.36 -12.68
N GLN A 163 -12.03 11.17 -13.31
CA GLN A 163 -13.01 10.14 -12.96
C GLN A 163 -12.83 9.64 -11.52
N TRP A 164 -11.58 9.40 -11.09
CA TRP A 164 -11.30 8.94 -9.72
C TRP A 164 -11.65 10.00 -8.69
N LYS A 165 -11.23 11.26 -8.92
CA LYS A 165 -11.58 12.37 -8.03
C LYS A 165 -13.09 12.58 -7.96
N GLN A 166 -13.79 12.45 -9.09
CA GLN A 166 -15.25 12.52 -9.11
C GLN A 166 -15.88 11.38 -8.32
N ALA A 167 -15.46 10.13 -8.54
CA ALA A 167 -16.01 8.98 -7.81
C ALA A 167 -15.83 9.15 -6.30
N LEU A 168 -14.65 9.59 -5.86
CA LEU A 168 -14.36 9.86 -4.45
C LEU A 168 -15.21 11.02 -3.90
N ALA A 169 -15.37 12.12 -4.66
CA ALA A 169 -16.23 13.24 -4.28
C ALA A 169 -17.72 12.87 -4.21
N GLU A 170 -18.16 11.92 -5.04
CA GLU A 170 -19.49 11.29 -4.96
C GLU A 170 -19.58 10.24 -3.84
N GLY A 171 -18.50 10.03 -3.09
CA GLY A 171 -18.50 9.16 -1.92
C GLY A 171 -18.28 7.69 -2.23
N TYR A 172 -17.68 7.38 -3.37
CA TYR A 172 -17.37 6.01 -3.78
C TYR A 172 -15.87 5.75 -3.67
N PRO A 173 -15.43 4.99 -2.65
CA PRO A 173 -14.08 4.41 -2.61
C PRO A 173 -13.82 3.53 -3.83
N ILE A 174 -12.55 3.46 -4.25
CA ILE A 174 -12.14 2.73 -5.45
C ILE A 174 -11.23 1.59 -5.03
N ILE A 175 -11.64 0.35 -5.28
CA ILE A 175 -10.81 -0.84 -5.12
C ILE A 175 -9.91 -0.92 -6.35
N PHE A 176 -8.59 -1.02 -6.18
CA PHE A 176 -7.66 -0.99 -7.31
C PHE A 176 -6.48 -1.92 -7.11
N GLY A 177 -5.92 -2.39 -8.23
CA GLY A 177 -4.62 -3.04 -8.29
C GLY A 177 -3.49 -2.06 -8.59
N LEU A 178 -2.30 -2.31 -8.04
CA LEU A 178 -1.09 -1.54 -8.32
C LEU A 178 0.14 -2.45 -8.30
N ASN A 179 1.08 -2.22 -9.21
CA ASN A 179 2.41 -2.80 -9.09
C ASN A 179 3.14 -2.14 -7.92
N LEU A 180 3.83 -2.93 -7.08
CA LEU A 180 4.66 -2.44 -5.99
C LEU A 180 6.13 -2.80 -6.26
N TYR A 181 7.02 -1.89 -5.93
CA TYR A 181 8.47 -2.05 -6.06
C TYR A 181 9.14 -1.96 -4.69
N ASP A 182 10.44 -2.24 -4.61
CA ASP A 182 11.17 -2.17 -3.33
C ASP A 182 11.14 -0.76 -2.72
N SER A 183 11.19 0.26 -3.59
CA SER A 183 11.08 1.66 -3.20
C SER A 183 9.76 2.00 -2.50
N PHE A 184 8.72 1.16 -2.62
CA PHE A 184 7.45 1.36 -1.92
C PHE A 184 7.61 1.46 -0.39
N GLU A 185 8.62 0.78 0.16
CA GLU A 185 8.93 0.80 1.60
C GLU A 185 9.99 1.84 1.98
N SER A 186 10.54 2.59 1.01
CA SER A 186 11.43 3.73 1.23
C SER A 186 10.61 4.99 1.58
N GLN A 187 9.83 4.88 2.65
CA GLN A 187 8.93 5.94 3.11
C GLN A 187 9.72 6.99 3.91
N ARG A 188 9.93 8.20 3.33
CA ARG A 188 10.53 9.33 4.07
C ARG A 188 9.64 9.89 5.19
N LYS A 189 8.34 9.71 5.05
CA LYS A 189 7.31 10.00 6.06
C LYS A 189 6.38 8.79 6.14
N PRO A 190 5.90 8.38 7.32
CA PRO A 190 4.95 7.28 7.46
C PRO A 190 3.82 7.36 6.42
N GLY A 191 3.72 6.33 5.58
CA GLY A 191 2.70 6.23 4.55
C GLY A 191 2.94 7.04 3.27
N VAL A 192 3.90 7.98 3.21
CA VAL A 192 4.20 8.70 1.96
C VAL A 192 5.03 7.80 1.05
N ILE A 193 4.40 7.34 -0.03
CA ILE A 193 5.00 6.38 -0.96
C ILE A 193 5.77 7.14 -2.05
N PRO A 194 7.08 6.86 -2.26
CA PRO A 194 7.82 7.44 -3.37
C PRO A 194 7.34 6.88 -4.71
N ASN A 195 7.61 7.61 -5.79
CA ASN A 195 7.36 7.04 -7.12
C ASN A 195 8.39 5.95 -7.42
N PRO A 196 8.03 4.93 -8.23
CA PRO A 196 8.99 3.97 -8.72
C PRO A 196 10.15 4.68 -9.41
N THR A 197 11.36 4.28 -9.06
CA THR A 197 12.57 4.78 -9.73
C THR A 197 12.66 4.20 -11.15
N LYS A 198 13.52 4.77 -11.99
CA LYS A 198 13.78 4.17 -13.32
C LYS A 198 14.31 2.74 -13.22
N ILE A 199 15.07 2.44 -12.17
CA ILE A 199 15.66 1.12 -11.94
C ILE A 199 14.58 0.11 -11.56
N ASP A 200 13.66 0.50 -10.68
CA ASP A 200 12.48 -0.31 -10.32
C ASP A 200 11.74 -0.77 -11.58
N ILE A 201 11.40 0.19 -12.45
CA ILE A 201 10.67 -0.06 -13.69
C ILE A 201 11.49 -0.95 -14.64
N ASN A 202 12.78 -0.64 -14.84
CA ASN A 202 13.65 -1.35 -15.78
C ASN A 202 13.95 -2.78 -15.37
N ARG A 203 14.06 -3.06 -14.07
CA ARG A 203 14.22 -4.45 -13.57
C ARG A 203 12.97 -5.28 -13.85
N SER A 204 11.81 -4.64 -13.97
CA SER A 204 10.51 -5.31 -14.11
C SER A 204 10.29 -6.36 -13.02
N GLU A 205 10.91 -6.14 -11.85
CA GLU A 205 10.73 -6.93 -10.65
C GLU A 205 9.79 -6.15 -9.74
N HIS A 206 8.52 -6.51 -9.80
CA HIS A 206 7.47 -5.92 -9.00
C HIS A 206 6.65 -7.03 -8.35
N ALA A 207 5.86 -6.63 -7.38
CA ALA A 207 4.71 -7.39 -6.92
C ALA A 207 3.44 -6.71 -7.37
N SER A 208 2.30 -7.38 -7.18
CA SER A 208 0.99 -6.81 -7.49
C SER A 208 0.13 -6.87 -6.25
N HIS A 209 -0.39 -5.72 -5.84
CA HIS A 209 -1.19 -5.59 -4.62
C HIS A 209 -2.51 -4.89 -4.88
N ALA A 210 -3.55 -5.30 -4.17
CA ALA A 210 -4.87 -4.67 -4.22
C ALA A 210 -5.10 -3.85 -2.95
N MET A 211 -5.52 -2.60 -3.12
CA MET A 211 -5.76 -1.64 -2.04
C MET A 211 -7.05 -0.86 -2.28
N LEU A 212 -7.43 -0.02 -1.33
CA LEU A 212 -8.64 0.80 -1.42
C LEU A 212 -8.29 2.28 -1.41
N CYS A 213 -8.63 3.00 -2.46
CA CYS A 213 -8.50 4.45 -2.51
C CYS A 213 -9.71 5.10 -1.85
N VAL A 214 -9.45 5.98 -0.89
CA VAL A 214 -10.44 6.54 0.05
C VAL A 214 -10.44 8.06 0.08
N GLY A 215 -9.73 8.72 -0.83
CA GLY A 215 -9.68 10.17 -0.89
C GLY A 215 -8.53 10.69 -1.73
N TYR A 216 -8.38 12.01 -1.76
CA TYR A 216 -7.30 12.69 -2.47
C TYR A 216 -7.02 14.07 -1.87
N SER A 217 -5.82 14.58 -2.10
CA SER A 217 -5.39 15.95 -1.80
C SER A 217 -4.71 16.55 -3.03
N ASP A 218 -5.27 17.63 -3.58
CA ASP A 218 -4.66 18.37 -4.70
C ASP A 218 -3.42 19.16 -4.26
N THR A 219 -3.40 19.64 -3.01
CA THR A 219 -2.26 20.34 -2.42
C THR A 219 -1.02 19.44 -2.42
N ASP A 220 -1.19 18.19 -1.98
CA ASP A 220 -0.11 17.21 -1.94
C ASP A 220 0.03 16.42 -3.26
N ARG A 221 -0.94 16.52 -4.17
CA ARG A 221 -1.06 15.73 -5.42
C ARG A 221 -1.00 14.21 -5.18
N VAL A 222 -1.67 13.76 -4.14
CA VAL A 222 -1.74 12.33 -3.74
C VAL A 222 -3.18 11.84 -3.59
N PHE A 223 -3.35 10.55 -3.77
CA PHE A 223 -4.50 9.81 -3.28
C PHE A 223 -4.26 9.31 -1.85
N ILE A 224 -5.33 9.27 -1.06
CA ILE A 224 -5.35 8.64 0.26
C ILE A 224 -5.75 7.18 0.05
N VAL A 225 -4.92 6.25 0.51
CA VAL A 225 -5.08 4.83 0.27
C VAL A 225 -5.09 4.07 1.59
N ARG A 226 -6.06 3.17 1.74
CA ARG A 226 -6.18 2.21 2.82
C ARG A 226 -5.49 0.92 2.42
N ASN A 227 -4.50 0.51 3.19
CA ASN A 227 -3.80 -0.76 3.03
C ASN A 227 -4.37 -1.83 4.00
N SER A 228 -3.84 -3.06 3.94
CA SER A 228 -4.26 -4.23 4.74
C SER A 228 -3.09 -4.89 5.47
N TRP A 229 -2.12 -4.09 5.94
CA TRP A 229 -0.93 -4.55 6.69
C TRP A 229 -0.94 -4.06 8.15
N GLY A 230 -2.13 -3.85 8.70
CA GLY A 230 -2.31 -3.45 10.10
C GLY A 230 -2.01 -1.97 10.39
N LYS A 231 -2.40 -1.54 11.58
CA LYS A 231 -2.31 -0.11 12.02
C LYS A 231 -0.89 0.38 12.31
N LYS A 232 0.10 -0.51 12.38
CA LYS A 232 1.49 -0.13 12.70
C LYS A 232 2.27 0.29 11.45
N TRP A 233 1.83 -0.17 10.29
CA TRP A 233 2.43 0.14 9.00
C TRP A 233 1.94 1.51 8.47
N GLY A 234 2.81 2.23 7.75
CA GLY A 234 2.46 3.52 7.14
C GLY A 234 1.96 4.57 8.13
N ASP A 235 1.02 5.43 7.70
CA ASP A 235 0.29 6.31 8.59
C ASP A 235 -0.96 5.60 9.13
N LYS A 236 -0.77 4.87 10.23
CA LYS A 236 -1.85 4.13 10.92
C LYS A 236 -2.58 3.14 10.01
N GLY A 237 -1.87 2.53 9.06
CA GLY A 237 -2.39 1.60 8.06
C GLY A 237 -2.81 2.25 6.74
N TYR A 238 -2.70 3.57 6.63
CA TYR A 238 -2.92 4.32 5.39
C TYR A 238 -1.60 4.69 4.74
N CYS A 239 -1.66 4.93 3.44
CA CYS A 239 -0.58 5.51 2.67
C CYS A 239 -1.10 6.58 1.70
N TYR A 240 -0.16 7.37 1.19
CA TYR A 240 -0.37 8.50 0.31
C TYR A 240 0.44 8.24 -0.96
N ILE A 241 -0.25 8.00 -2.07
CA ILE A 241 0.38 7.62 -3.33
C ILE A 241 0.13 8.73 -4.34
N SER A 242 1.18 9.16 -5.03
CA SER A 242 1.10 10.26 -5.98
C SER A 242 0.09 9.99 -7.10
N TYR A 243 -0.51 11.07 -7.63
CA TYR A 243 -1.34 10.97 -8.84
C TYR A 243 -0.56 10.37 -10.01
N ASN A 244 0.72 10.71 -10.15
CA ASN A 244 1.53 10.22 -11.26
C ASN A 244 1.67 8.70 -11.21
N TYR A 245 1.90 8.13 -10.03
CA TYR A 245 2.06 6.70 -9.88
C TYR A 245 0.74 5.95 -10.05
N MET A 246 -0.32 6.38 -9.36
CA MET A 246 -1.60 5.68 -9.45
C MET A 246 -2.30 5.82 -10.81
N MET A 247 -2.04 6.91 -11.55
CA MET A 247 -2.63 7.13 -12.87
C MET A 247 -1.74 6.64 -14.02
N ASP A 248 -0.57 6.06 -13.73
CA ASP A 248 0.22 5.36 -14.73
C ASP A 248 -0.45 4.03 -15.09
N SER A 249 -0.77 3.84 -16.38
CA SER A 249 -1.49 2.66 -16.86
C SER A 249 -0.68 1.37 -16.75
N ASP A 250 0.65 1.45 -16.85
CA ASP A 250 1.53 0.29 -16.73
C ASP A 250 1.62 -0.17 -15.27
N GLN A 251 1.41 0.76 -14.33
CA GLN A 251 1.44 0.48 -12.89
C GLN A 251 0.08 0.06 -12.32
N ASN A 252 -1.00 0.75 -12.70
CA ASN A 252 -2.36 0.48 -12.19
C ASN A 252 -3.03 -0.72 -12.91
N MET A 253 -2.60 -1.04 -14.13
CA MET A 253 -3.09 -2.17 -14.92
C MET A 253 -4.59 -2.12 -15.30
N GLY A 254 -5.31 -1.05 -14.94
CA GLY A 254 -6.71 -0.82 -15.30
C GLY A 254 -7.72 -1.71 -14.58
N ASP A 255 -7.31 -2.37 -13.49
CA ASP A 255 -8.18 -3.21 -12.66
C ASP A 255 -8.67 -2.40 -11.45
N SER A 256 -9.58 -1.48 -11.72
CA SER A 256 -10.12 -0.53 -10.74
C SER A 256 -11.65 -0.55 -10.75
N TRP A 257 -12.25 -0.57 -9.56
CA TRP A 257 -13.67 -0.84 -9.39
C TRP A 257 -14.32 -0.01 -8.28
N VAL A 258 -15.59 0.31 -8.50
CA VAL A 258 -16.49 0.91 -7.52
C VAL A 258 -17.64 -0.07 -7.25
N ILE A 259 -18.01 -0.22 -5.97
CA ILE A 259 -19.19 -0.99 -5.53
C ILE A 259 -20.26 -0.05 -4.96
N ARG A 260 -21.54 -0.43 -5.05
CA ARG A 260 -22.67 0.38 -4.57
C ARG A 260 -23.74 -0.45 -3.84
N GLN A 261 -24.45 0.20 -2.92
CA GLN A 261 -25.76 -0.21 -2.41
C GLN A 261 -26.81 0.85 -2.79
N VAL A 262 -28.04 0.43 -3.09
CA VAL A 262 -29.14 1.22 -3.70
C VAL A 262 -29.79 2.19 -2.71
N SER A 263 -29.49 2.11 -1.40
CA SER A 263 -29.73 3.25 -0.53
C SER A 263 -28.89 4.41 -1.05
N GLU A 264 -29.55 5.42 -1.62
CA GLU A 264 -28.90 6.66 -2.06
C GLU A 264 -27.99 7.12 -0.92
N ILE A 265 -26.68 7.16 -1.19
CA ILE A 265 -25.74 7.78 -0.26
C ILE A 265 -26.20 9.22 -0.15
N GLU A 266 -26.84 9.58 0.96
CA GLU A 266 -27.23 10.97 1.18
C GLU A 266 -25.98 11.83 1.09
N ASP A 267 -26.06 12.83 0.24
CA ASP A 267 -24.94 13.69 -0.11
C ASP A 267 -24.57 14.54 1.10
N TYR A 268 -23.50 14.16 1.78
CA TYR A 268 -22.95 14.92 2.89
C TYR A 268 -21.57 15.48 2.53
N ASP A 269 -21.52 16.80 2.46
CA ASP A 269 -20.41 17.72 2.18
C ASP A 269 -19.34 17.78 3.30
N ASP A 270 -19.41 16.88 4.29
CA ASP A 270 -18.54 16.92 5.49
C ASP A 270 -17.27 16.06 5.36
N SER A 271 -17.05 15.44 4.19
CA SER A 271 -15.78 14.77 3.84
C SER A 271 -14.87 15.64 2.99
N TRP A 272 -15.29 16.88 2.69
CA TRP A 272 -14.48 17.86 1.99
C TRP A 272 -13.70 18.65 3.04
N GLU A 273 -12.38 18.65 2.90
CA GLU A 273 -11.51 19.39 3.78
C GLU A 273 -10.92 20.60 3.06
N ASP A 274 -10.27 21.48 3.82
CA ASP A 274 -9.56 22.63 3.27
C ASP A 274 -8.31 22.18 2.47
N ASP A 275 -7.58 23.17 1.95
CA ASP A 275 -6.37 22.96 1.15
C ASP A 275 -5.11 22.67 1.99
N SER A 276 -5.26 22.30 3.26
CA SER A 276 -4.13 21.92 4.11
C SER A 276 -3.49 20.59 3.68
N SER A 277 -2.17 20.51 3.84
CA SER A 277 -1.40 19.28 3.57
C SER A 277 -1.82 18.16 4.53
N ILE A 278 -1.98 16.95 3.98
CA ILE A 278 -2.35 15.76 4.75
C ILE A 278 -1.16 14.92 5.21
N THR A 279 0.02 15.13 4.60
CA THR A 279 1.21 14.29 4.84
C THR A 279 2.07 14.75 6.02
N GLY A 280 1.73 15.90 6.62
CA GLY A 280 2.29 16.39 7.88
C GLY A 280 3.72 16.95 7.80
N ASP A 281 4.11 17.62 8.89
CA ASP A 281 5.46 18.12 9.13
C ASP A 281 6.23 17.09 9.98
N TYR A 282 7.25 16.47 9.39
CA TYR A 282 8.19 15.60 10.09
C TYR A 282 9.56 16.28 10.08
N ASP A 283 10.17 16.38 11.25
CA ASP A 283 11.43 17.10 11.47
C ASP A 283 12.59 16.09 11.43
N THR A 284 12.83 15.53 10.24
CA THR A 284 13.91 14.57 9.95
C THR A 284 14.51 14.90 8.60
N GLU A 285 15.80 14.63 8.40
CA GLU A 285 16.54 15.01 7.18
C GLU A 285 15.77 14.71 5.88
N LEU A 286 15.33 13.46 5.70
CA LEU A 286 14.65 13.05 4.47
C LEU A 286 13.25 13.64 4.33
N ALA A 287 12.61 13.99 5.45
CA ALA A 287 11.26 14.56 5.44
C ALA A 287 11.25 16.06 5.10
N GLU A 288 12.37 16.75 5.31
CA GLU A 288 12.57 18.15 4.93
C GLU A 288 12.90 18.31 3.43
N MET A 289 13.36 17.25 2.77
CA MET A 289 13.59 17.24 1.32
C MET A 289 12.29 17.46 0.55
N SER A 290 12.37 18.22 -0.55
CA SER A 290 11.25 18.32 -1.47
C SER A 290 10.98 16.97 -2.14
N ASP A 291 9.76 16.75 -2.61
CA ASP A 291 9.37 15.54 -3.35
C ASP A 291 10.24 15.32 -4.59
N GLU A 292 10.66 16.41 -5.25
CA GLU A 292 11.53 16.39 -6.43
C GLU A 292 12.95 15.98 -6.02
N ASP A 293 13.54 16.65 -5.04
CA ASP A 293 14.91 16.34 -4.56
C ASP A 293 15.01 14.92 -4.00
N TYR A 294 13.99 14.47 -3.25
CA TYR A 294 13.96 13.11 -2.71
C TYR A 294 13.89 12.07 -3.84
N GLN A 295 13.10 12.32 -4.88
CA GLN A 295 13.02 11.42 -6.01
C GLN A 295 14.32 11.41 -6.84
N GLU A 296 14.97 12.56 -7.00
CA GLU A 296 16.29 12.66 -7.64
C GLU A 296 17.34 11.87 -6.85
N MET A 297 17.33 11.99 -5.52
CA MET A 297 18.21 11.21 -4.66
C MET A 297 17.96 9.71 -4.86
N LEU A 298 16.71 9.25 -4.80
CA LEU A 298 16.38 7.82 -5.00
C LEU A 298 16.84 7.32 -6.38
N ASP A 299 16.67 8.11 -7.43
CA ASP A 299 17.16 7.78 -8.78
C ASP A 299 18.71 7.72 -8.81
N ALA A 300 19.40 8.61 -8.08
CA ALA A 300 20.86 8.65 -8.00
C ALA A 300 21.46 7.50 -7.17
N MET A 301 20.75 7.03 -6.14
CA MET A 301 21.21 5.91 -5.29
C MET A 301 21.35 4.60 -6.07
N GLY A 302 20.68 4.46 -7.20
CA GLY A 302 20.99 3.38 -8.13
C GLY A 302 20.55 2.01 -7.61
N ASP A 303 21.42 1.00 -7.79
CA ASP A 303 21.15 -0.37 -7.36
C ASP A 303 21.26 -0.58 -5.84
N TYR A 304 21.87 0.36 -5.12
CA TYR A 304 22.13 0.30 -3.69
C TYR A 304 21.35 1.41 -2.97
N PRO A 305 20.27 1.06 -2.22
CA PRO A 305 19.51 2.04 -1.44
C PRO A 305 20.37 2.81 -0.44
N LEU A 306 19.92 4.00 -0.06
CA LEU A 306 20.62 4.90 0.88
C LEU A 306 21.05 4.16 2.16
N GLU A 307 20.15 3.39 2.76
CA GLU A 307 20.42 2.66 4.00
C GLU A 307 21.48 1.55 3.84
N ILE A 308 21.58 0.94 2.65
CA ILE A 308 22.62 -0.05 2.33
C ILE A 308 23.97 0.66 2.13
N ARG A 309 23.99 1.82 1.47
CA ARG A 309 25.20 2.62 1.28
C ARG A 309 25.77 3.09 2.62
N ILE A 310 24.92 3.56 3.53
CA ILE A 310 25.33 3.95 4.90
C ILE A 310 25.88 2.76 5.68
N ALA A 311 25.16 1.62 5.67
CA ALA A 311 25.61 0.39 6.31
C ALA A 311 26.97 -0.07 5.77
N HIS A 312 27.15 -0.01 4.44
CA HIS A 312 28.40 -0.36 3.77
C HIS A 312 29.57 0.57 4.17
N ILE A 313 29.36 1.89 4.23
CA ILE A 313 30.38 2.85 4.70
C ILE A 313 30.81 2.51 6.13
N ILE A 314 29.85 2.33 7.04
CA ILE A 314 30.10 2.00 8.45
C ILE A 314 30.93 0.70 8.56
N LEU A 315 30.55 -0.35 7.83
CA LEU A 315 31.28 -1.62 7.83
C LEU A 315 32.68 -1.50 7.23
N THR A 316 32.85 -0.74 6.15
CA THR A 316 34.15 -0.56 5.50
C THR A 316 35.13 0.17 6.41
N VAL A 317 34.66 1.19 7.14
CA VAL A 317 35.47 1.90 8.13
C VAL A 317 35.82 0.99 9.31
N ALA A 318 34.88 0.20 9.80
CA ALA A 318 35.12 -0.74 10.90
C ALA A 318 36.10 -1.85 10.51
N ALA A 319 36.04 -2.36 9.28
CA ALA A 319 36.92 -3.42 8.78
C ALA A 319 38.33 -2.95 8.40
N ALA A 320 38.65 -1.66 8.55
CA ALA A 320 39.90 -1.08 8.06
C ALA A 320 41.16 -1.68 8.72
N ASP A 321 41.05 -2.28 9.91
CA ASP A 321 42.13 -2.97 10.62
C ASP A 321 42.19 -4.49 10.38
N GLY A 322 41.27 -5.03 9.58
CA GLY A 322 41.34 -6.35 8.96
C GLY A 322 40.45 -7.44 9.57
N ASP A 323 39.81 -7.21 10.72
CA ASP A 323 38.85 -8.13 11.35
C ASP A 323 37.76 -7.33 12.08
N ILE A 324 36.48 -7.68 11.90
CA ILE A 324 35.39 -7.13 12.73
C ILE A 324 35.02 -8.17 13.80
N HIS A 325 35.12 -7.80 15.08
CA HIS A 325 34.75 -8.65 16.20
C HIS A 325 33.26 -8.54 16.56
N ASP A 326 32.67 -9.61 17.12
CA ASP A 326 31.23 -9.65 17.52
C ASP A 326 30.79 -8.45 18.38
N LYS A 327 31.69 -7.96 19.24
CA LYS A 327 31.42 -6.80 20.10
C LYS A 327 31.40 -5.48 19.32
N GLU A 328 32.22 -5.36 18.28
CA GLU A 328 32.22 -4.18 17.40
C GLU A 328 30.93 -4.15 16.60
N ILE A 329 30.44 -5.30 16.13
CA ILE A 329 29.15 -5.42 15.44
C ILE A 329 27.99 -4.88 16.31
N GLU A 330 27.96 -5.21 17.61
CA GLU A 330 26.94 -4.68 18.53
C GLU A 330 26.98 -3.14 18.64
N GLU A 331 28.18 -2.54 18.66
CA GLU A 331 28.35 -1.08 18.70
C GLU A 331 27.93 -0.43 17.36
N LEU A 332 28.23 -1.08 16.23
CA LEU A 332 27.81 -0.62 14.90
C LEU A 332 26.28 -0.65 14.75
N TYR A 333 25.57 -1.60 15.36
CA TYR A 333 24.11 -1.61 15.35
C TYR A 333 23.53 -0.35 15.97
N SER A 334 24.01 0.04 17.16
CA SER A 334 23.51 1.23 17.86
C SER A 334 23.82 2.51 17.09
N TYR A 335 24.99 2.58 16.45
CA TYR A 335 25.37 3.72 15.62
C TYR A 335 24.48 3.82 14.38
N LEU A 336 24.30 2.73 13.64
CA LEU A 336 23.43 2.71 12.46
C LEU A 336 21.97 3.00 12.83
N GLU A 337 21.45 2.45 13.94
CA GLU A 337 20.10 2.73 14.43
C GLU A 337 19.90 4.23 14.67
N THR A 338 20.84 4.88 15.36
CA THR A 338 20.80 6.33 15.60
C THR A 338 20.81 7.14 14.29
N THR A 339 21.63 6.74 13.32
CA THR A 339 21.70 7.39 12.01
C THR A 339 20.40 7.23 11.21
N LEU A 340 19.81 6.03 11.22
CA LEU A 340 18.53 5.77 10.56
C LEU A 340 17.39 6.57 11.21
N GLU A 341 17.38 6.73 12.53
CA GLU A 341 16.41 7.57 13.23
C GLU A 341 16.49 9.03 12.81
N LYS A 342 17.70 9.62 12.73
CA LYS A 342 17.89 11.00 12.26
C LYS A 342 17.43 11.20 10.80
N LEU A 343 17.65 10.18 9.97
CA LEU A 343 17.17 10.16 8.59
C LEU A 343 15.66 9.95 8.46
N GLY A 344 14.98 9.50 9.53
CA GLY A 344 13.57 9.10 9.46
C GLY A 344 13.34 7.74 8.81
N VAL A 345 14.38 6.92 8.64
CA VAL A 345 14.29 5.59 8.02
C VAL A 345 13.90 4.53 9.04
N LYS A 346 12.76 3.87 8.82
CA LYS A 346 12.32 2.73 9.64
C LYS A 346 12.77 1.41 9.04
N ARG A 347 13.98 0.97 9.41
CA ARG A 347 14.55 -0.33 9.03
C ARG A 347 15.36 -0.91 10.19
N SER A 348 15.47 -2.24 10.23
CA SER A 348 16.32 -2.92 11.21
C SER A 348 17.80 -2.72 10.86
N ALA A 349 18.53 -2.02 11.72
CA ALA A 349 19.97 -1.82 11.60
C ALA A 349 20.73 -3.16 11.53
N GLU A 350 20.34 -4.14 12.35
CA GLU A 350 20.91 -5.48 12.36
C GLU A 350 20.83 -6.15 10.98
N LYS A 351 19.61 -6.21 10.41
CA LYS A 351 19.40 -6.82 9.09
C LYS A 351 20.16 -6.07 8.00
N LEU A 352 20.27 -4.74 8.08
CA LEU A 352 20.99 -3.93 7.11
C LEU A 352 22.49 -4.20 7.13
N LEU A 353 23.10 -4.25 8.32
CA LEU A 353 24.52 -4.60 8.44
C LEU A 353 24.77 -6.01 7.89
N ILE A 354 23.96 -7.00 8.30
CA ILE A 354 24.11 -8.39 7.81
C ILE A 354 24.04 -8.46 6.29
N LYS A 355 23.08 -7.75 5.66
CA LYS A 355 22.95 -7.71 4.20
C LYS A 355 24.12 -7.00 3.50
N SER A 356 24.85 -6.14 4.21
CA SER A 356 25.90 -5.29 3.65
C SER A 356 27.31 -5.84 3.89
N ILE A 357 27.48 -6.90 4.69
CA ILE A 357 28.78 -7.53 4.96
C ILE A 357 29.49 -7.97 3.68
N ASP A 358 28.76 -8.55 2.73
CA ASP A 358 29.33 -9.04 1.47
C ASP A 358 29.81 -7.91 0.53
N LEU A 359 29.50 -6.65 0.86
CA LEU A 359 29.93 -5.48 0.11
C LEU A 359 31.32 -4.99 0.55
N ILE A 360 31.83 -5.44 1.71
CA ILE A 360 33.14 -5.02 2.23
C ILE A 360 34.23 -5.28 1.17
N GLY A 361 35.06 -4.27 0.91
CA GLY A 361 36.10 -4.30 -0.12
C GLY A 361 35.64 -3.83 -1.50
N ASN A 362 34.39 -3.36 -1.63
CA ASN A 362 33.93 -2.67 -2.83
C ASN A 362 34.28 -1.17 -2.77
N ASP A 363 35.55 -0.85 -3.07
CA ASP A 363 36.08 0.53 -3.00
C ASP A 363 35.35 1.50 -3.95
N GLU A 364 34.90 1.03 -5.12
CA GLU A 364 34.15 1.86 -6.07
C GLU A 364 32.80 2.28 -5.48
N LEU A 365 32.05 1.34 -4.88
CA LEU A 365 30.80 1.63 -4.19
C LEU A 365 31.02 2.56 -3.00
N PHE A 366 32.14 2.41 -2.27
CA PHE A 366 32.46 3.28 -1.14
C PHE A 366 32.63 4.73 -1.58
N GLU A 367 33.49 4.99 -2.56
CA GLU A 367 33.77 6.36 -3.06
C GLU A 367 32.53 7.01 -3.70
N GLU A 368 31.76 6.24 -4.46
CA GLU A 368 30.48 6.70 -5.01
C GLU A 368 29.50 7.06 -3.90
N SER A 369 29.36 6.20 -2.88
CA SER A 369 28.45 6.43 -1.76
C SER A 369 28.84 7.69 -0.99
N VAL A 370 30.12 7.89 -0.67
CA VAL A 370 30.59 9.11 0.02
C VAL A 370 30.26 10.36 -0.79
N THR A 371 30.43 10.32 -2.11
CA THR A 371 30.09 11.43 -3.00
C THR A 371 28.60 11.74 -2.97
N LEU A 372 27.75 10.72 -3.15
CA LEU A 372 26.29 10.89 -3.16
C LEU A 372 25.76 11.38 -1.81
N LEU A 373 26.27 10.86 -0.70
CA LEU A 373 25.86 11.31 0.63
C LEU A 373 26.20 12.80 0.83
N ASN A 374 27.35 13.25 0.35
CA ASN A 374 27.75 14.67 0.39
C ASN A 374 26.88 15.56 -0.52
N ASP A 375 26.37 15.03 -1.62
CA ASP A 375 25.53 15.80 -2.56
C ASP A 375 24.09 15.98 -2.05
N TYR A 376 23.57 15.04 -1.25
CA TYR A 376 22.15 14.99 -0.87
C TYR A 376 21.86 15.15 0.63
N LEU A 377 22.82 14.95 1.52
CA LEU A 377 22.62 15.05 2.98
C LEU A 377 23.30 16.30 3.56
N SER A 378 22.74 16.84 4.64
CA SER A 378 23.25 18.03 5.31
C SER A 378 24.60 17.81 6.00
N ASP A 379 25.42 18.86 6.04
CA ASP A 379 26.68 18.88 6.81
C ASP A 379 26.46 18.55 8.30
N GLU A 380 25.30 18.89 8.86
CA GLU A 380 24.95 18.59 10.26
C GLU A 380 24.69 17.09 10.48
N LEU A 381 24.07 16.41 9.51
CA LEU A 381 23.87 14.97 9.57
C LEU A 381 25.17 14.19 9.33
N LEU A 382 26.01 14.68 8.42
CA LEU A 382 27.29 14.05 8.06
C LEU A 382 28.37 14.21 9.15
N ALA A 383 28.24 15.20 10.03
CA ALA A 383 29.13 15.44 11.17
C ALA A 383 28.81 14.56 12.39
#